data_AF-A0A962VFA5-F1
#
_entry.id   AF-A0A962VFA5-F1
#
_cell.length_a   1.000
_cell.length_b   1.000
_cell.length_c   1.000
_cell.angle_alpha   90.00
_cell.angle_beta   90.00
_cell.angle_gamma   90.00
#
_symmetry.space_group_name_H-M   'P 1'
#
loop_
_entity.id
_entity.type
_entity.pdbx_description
1 polymer ?
#
loop_
_entity_poly.entity_id
_entity_poly.type
_entity_poly.pdbx_seq_one_letter_code
_entity_poly.pdbx_strand_id
1 'polypeptide(L)' 'MDDLDKRLLNDFQRDLPLTPRPFAAIAGQLGQRENEVLLALGRLQEQGAISRVGAVVAPHRA' A
#
# COMPACT_ATOMS: atom_id res chain seq x y z
N MET A 1 -8.90 -9.33 -8.93
CA MET A 1 -7.87 -8.90 -7.95
C MET A 1 -6.72 -9.90 -8.02
N ASP A 2 -5.54 -9.43 -8.39
CA ASP A 2 -4.33 -10.24 -8.58
C ASP A 2 -3.70 -10.67 -7.24
N ASP A 3 -2.73 -11.58 -7.24
CA ASP A 3 -2.05 -12.02 -6.02
C ASP A 3 -1.19 -10.90 -5.41
N LEU A 4 -0.60 -10.04 -6.22
CA LEU A 4 0.07 -8.82 -5.74
C LEU A 4 -0.91 -7.89 -5.03
N ASP A 5 -2.09 -7.68 -5.61
CA ASP A 5 -3.13 -6.82 -5.04
C ASP A 5 -3.58 -7.34 -3.66
N LYS A 6 -3.77 -8.66 -3.52
CA LYS A 6 -4.11 -9.31 -2.24
C LYS A 6 -3.02 -9.12 -1.20
N ARG A 7 -1.75 -9.32 -1.58
CA ARG A 7 -0.61 -9.15 -0.68
C ARG A 7 -0.49 -7.69 -0.21
N LEU A 8 -0.65 -6.73 -1.12
CA LEU A 8 -0.67 -5.31 -0.76
C LEU A 8 -1.76 -4.97 0.25
N LEU A 9 -2.97 -5.51 0.06
CA LEU A 9 -4.09 -5.27 0.95
C LEU A 9 -3.92 -5.98 2.30
N ASN A 10 -3.44 -7.21 2.33
CA ASN A 10 -3.29 -7.97 3.57
C ASN A 10 -2.11 -7.47 4.41
N ASP A 11 -0.99 -7.18 3.78
CA ASP A 11 0.28 -6.94 4.47
C ASP A 11 0.51 -5.45 4.77
N PHE A 12 -0.08 -4.53 4.00
CA PHE A 12 0.21 -3.09 4.07
C PHE A 12 -1.03 -2.19 4.21
N GLN A 13 -2.22 -2.75 4.47
CA GLN A 13 -3.36 -1.94 4.94
C GLN A 13 -3.09 -1.26 6.28
N ARG A 14 -2.24 -1.89 7.10
CA ARG A 14 -1.71 -1.38 8.36
C ARG A 14 -0.19 -1.39 8.24
N ASP A 15 0.48 -0.48 8.95
CA ASP A 15 1.95 -0.46 9.04
C ASP A 15 2.70 -0.18 7.72
N LEU A 16 2.22 0.83 6.97
CA LEU A 16 2.99 1.37 5.83
C LEU A 16 4.40 1.81 6.31
N PRO A 17 5.50 1.36 5.66
CA PRO A 17 6.85 1.67 6.10
C PRO A 17 7.12 3.18 6.12
N LEU A 18 7.48 3.74 7.28
CA LEU A 18 7.81 5.16 7.45
C LEU A 18 9.25 5.46 7.02
N THR A 19 9.54 5.26 5.75
CA THR A 19 10.86 5.51 5.14
C THR A 19 10.75 6.56 4.03
N PRO A 20 11.86 7.16 3.56
CA PRO A 20 11.81 8.10 2.44
C PRO A 20 11.26 7.52 1.13
N ARG A 21 11.33 6.19 0.96
CA ARG A 21 10.83 5.47 -0.23
C ARG A 21 9.96 4.28 0.21
N PRO A 22 8.74 4.54 0.70
CA PRO A 22 7.88 3.50 1.27
C PRO A 22 7.51 2.43 0.25
N PHE A 23 7.17 2.82 -0.98
CA PHE A 23 6.77 1.90 -2.04
C PHE A 23 7.94 1.03 -2.52
N ALA A 24 9.16 1.57 -2.57
CA ALA A 24 10.37 0.77 -2.82
C ALA A 24 10.62 -0.26 -1.71
N ALA A 25 10.42 0.12 -0.44
CA ALA A 25 10.56 -0.80 0.69
C ALA A 25 9.51 -1.94 0.63
N ILE A 26 8.25 -1.60 0.34
CA ILE A 26 7.16 -2.57 0.13
C ILE A 26 7.50 -3.51 -1.02
N ALA A 27 7.95 -2.96 -2.15
CA ALA A 27 8.34 -3.74 -3.32
C ALA A 27 9.46 -4.73 -2.98
N GLY A 28 10.49 -4.29 -2.23
CA GLY A 28 11.56 -5.15 -1.75
C GLY A 28 11.06 -6.29 -0.85
N GLN A 29 10.14 -6.01 0.07
CA GLN A 29 9.53 -7.04 0.93
C GLN A 29 8.67 -8.03 0.15
N LEU A 30 8.00 -7.56 -0.90
CA LEU A 30 7.12 -8.38 -1.73
C LEU A 30 7.85 -9.15 -2.86
N GLY A 31 9.13 -8.85 -3.09
CA GLY A 31 9.90 -9.38 -4.22
C GLY A 31 9.50 -8.78 -5.58
N GLN A 32 8.89 -7.59 -5.56
CA GLN A 32 8.40 -6.88 -6.73
C GLN A 32 9.25 -5.65 -7.05
N ARG A 33 8.98 -5.04 -8.19
CA ARG A 33 9.52 -3.71 -8.53
C ARG A 33 8.57 -2.61 -8.02
N GLU A 34 9.13 -1.45 -7.67
CA GLU A 34 8.36 -0.31 -7.15
C GLU A 34 7.26 0.15 -8.12
N ASN A 35 7.53 0.14 -9.42
CA ASN A 35 6.55 0.50 -10.44
C ASN A 35 5.32 -0.43 -10.43
N GLU A 36 5.51 -1.74 -10.21
CA GLU A 36 4.42 -2.71 -10.14
C GLU A 36 3.53 -2.45 -8.92
N VAL A 37 4.13 -2.10 -7.79
CA VAL A 37 3.40 -1.73 -6.56
C VAL A 37 2.57 -0.48 -6.78
N LEU A 38 3.15 0.57 -7.39
CA LEU A 38 2.42 1.81 -7.68
C LEU A 38 1.28 1.58 -8.68
N LEU A 39 1.50 0.79 -9.72
CA LEU A 39 0.46 0.44 -10.69
C LEU A 39 -0.66 -0.37 -10.02
N ALA A 40 -0.33 -1.33 -9.15
CA ALA A 40 -1.31 -2.11 -8.40
C ALA A 40 -2.15 -1.24 -7.46
N LEU A 41 -1.51 -0.33 -6.71
CA LEU A 41 -2.21 0.62 -5.85
C LEU A 41 -3.14 1.55 -6.66
N GLY A 42 -2.69 2.02 -7.82
CA GLY A 42 -3.52 2.81 -8.74
C GLY A 42 -4.76 2.04 -9.20
N ARG A 43 -4.60 0.80 -9.66
CA ARG A 43 -5.72 -0.06 -10.06
C ARG A 43 -6.69 -0.32 -8.90
N LEU A 44 -6.16 -0.59 -7.71
CA LEU A 44 -6.98 -0.81 -6.51
C LEU A 44 -7.80 0.43 -6.13
N GLN A 45 -7.24 1.62 -6.34
CA GLN A 45 -7.96 2.88 -6.10
C GLN A 45 -9.05 3.11 -7.16
N GLU A 46 -8.76 2.87 -8.44
CA GLU A 46 -9.72 2.98 -9.54
C GLU A 46 -10.90 2.01 -9.41
N GLN A 47 -10.63 0.81 -8.89
CA GLN A 47 -11.64 -0.23 -8.63
C GLN A 47 -12.46 0.03 -7.35
N GLY A 48 -12.12 1.06 -6.56
CA GLY A 48 -12.76 1.35 -5.29
C GLY A 48 -12.44 0.36 -4.17
N ALA A 49 -11.43 -0.51 -4.35
CA ALA A 49 -10.97 -1.43 -3.32
C ALA A 49 -10.20 -0.72 -2.20
N ILE A 50 -9.53 0.39 -2.52
CA ILE A 50 -8.96 1.33 -1.54
C ILE A 50 -9.45 2.75 -1.81
N SER A 51 -9.69 3.52 -0.76
CA SER A 51 -10.14 4.91 -0.89
C SER A 51 -8.98 5.88 -1.09
N ARG A 52 -7.87 5.66 -0.36
CA ARG A 52 -6.65 6.46 -0.40
C ARG A 52 -5.51 5.73 0.30
N VAL A 53 -4.27 6.06 -0.06
CA VAL A 53 -3.07 5.70 0.70
C VAL A 53 -2.59 6.91 1.47
N GLY A 54 -2.50 6.82 2.80
CA GLY A 54 -2.02 7.94 3.62
C GLY A 54 -2.26 7.73 5.11
N ALA A 55 -1.81 8.69 5.91
CA ALA A 55 -1.98 8.64 7.36
C ALA A 55 -3.46 8.60 7.76
N VAL A 56 -3.74 7.78 8.77
CA VAL A 56 -5.02 7.74 9.49
C VAL A 56 -4.76 8.34 10.87
N VAL A 57 -5.38 9.50 11.14
CA VAL A 57 -5.28 10.17 12.44
C VAL A 57 -6.55 9.84 13.21
N ALA A 58 -6.41 9.14 14.33
CA ALA A 58 -7.53 8.87 15.22
C ALA A 58 -7.84 10.12 16.07
N PRO A 59 -9.06 10.67 16.03
CA PRO A 59 -9.42 11.79 16.90
C PRO A 59 -9.43 11.35 18.38
N HIS A 60 -8.99 12.22 19.28
CA HIS A 60 -8.97 12.05 20.74
C HIS A 60 -7.96 11.04 21.32
N ARG A 61 -6.89 10.70 20.59
CA ARG A 61 -5.76 9.97 21.17
C ARG A 61 -4.64 10.97 21.48
N ALA A 62 -4.63 11.48 22.72
CA ALA A 62 -3.56 12.28 23.31
C ALA A 62 -3.10 11.61 24.60
#